data_AF-A0A1Q4VPQ2-F1
#
_entry.id   AF-A0A1Q4VPQ2-F1
#
_cell.length_a   1.000
_cell.length_b   1.000
_cell.length_c   1.000
_cell.angle_alpha   90.00
_cell.angle_beta   90.00
_cell.angle_gamma   90.00
#
_symmetry.space_group_name_H-M   'P 1'
#
loop_
_entity.id
_entity.type
_entity.pdbx_description
1 polymer ?
#
loop_
_entity_poly.entity_id
_entity_poly.type
_entity_poly.pdbx_seq_one_letter_code
_entity_poly.pdbx_strand_id
1 'polypeptide(L)'
;MLASLTAQAAADAAPVPDAAASTEPQPDRIVHRSDTWTDAPAADRDHSRVLHVRHFPQQDPAWDWVAAAATVTDYYGRRYTQEQLCNMSRQPLRSPCPKRDGDLHDVQRILDNTGFRGSRLLTQGLTFGQLRAELDAGRPVLLQAESRKGALSHTIVVHGYNAKQKWVYWTDSWPSAPRYSWADFDLLNNNPVFRVKAALVHVGPGRSADRQPPVRARRAVVPVQGSNIRPRSSTGRILDIDMQEQERNQWCWAASGDTVADFWHRAYTQTQFCNLAFGKRLDENLNDPSCPNLPNDLGADSRAFSTMGLNGGRTTYGPMSFEEIKEEIDAGRPVITRIGWKRGGGHIEVIFGYDERGRQIFWGDPWFTSYRYNWAPFAYYVDNASFSWTYALKGVSEGTLSVPAL
;
A
#
# COMPACT_ATOMS: atom_id res chain seq x y z
N MET A 1 7.98 6.09 9.86
CA MET A 1 8.93 6.67 10.86
C MET A 1 9.79 5.64 11.61
N LEU A 2 9.34 4.40 11.86
CA LEU A 2 10.18 3.37 12.53
C LEU A 2 11.40 2.94 11.68
N ALA A 3 11.22 2.89 10.35
CA ALA A 3 12.31 2.72 9.38
C ALA A 3 13.21 3.98 9.25
N SER A 4 12.68 5.19 9.47
CA SER A 4 13.45 6.45 9.47
C SER A 4 14.19 6.70 10.78
N LEU A 5 13.69 6.20 11.91
CA LEU A 5 14.39 6.25 13.19
C LEU A 5 15.67 5.39 13.14
N THR A 6 15.65 4.26 12.43
CA THR A 6 16.84 3.47 12.09
C THR A 6 17.76 4.15 11.07
N ALA A 7 17.22 4.91 10.10
CA ALA A 7 18.01 5.60 9.08
C ALA A 7 18.74 6.85 9.62
N GLN A 8 18.10 7.62 10.51
CA GLN A 8 18.71 8.82 11.11
C GLN A 8 19.86 8.46 12.08
N ALA A 9 19.77 7.34 12.78
CA ALA A 9 20.85 6.86 13.67
C ALA A 9 22.10 6.37 12.91
N ALA A 10 21.95 5.94 11.65
CA ALA A 10 23.07 5.54 10.79
C ALA A 10 23.81 6.74 10.18
N ALA A 11 23.15 7.89 10.04
CA ALA A 11 23.75 9.12 9.51
C ALA A 11 24.65 9.86 10.54
N ASP A 12 24.47 9.58 11.84
CA ASP A 12 25.25 10.20 12.94
C ASP A 12 26.55 9.42 13.28
N ALA A 13 26.83 8.30 12.60
CA ALA A 13 28.06 7.53 12.80
C ALA A 13 29.14 7.97 11.80
N ALA A 14 30.29 8.40 12.31
CA ALA A 14 31.44 8.80 11.49
C ALA A 14 31.90 7.67 10.54
N PRO A 15 32.40 7.99 9.33
CA PRO A 15 32.76 6.99 8.34
C PRO A 15 34.00 6.20 8.79
N VAL A 16 33.90 4.87 8.77
CA VAL A 16 35.04 3.95 8.89
C VAL A 16 35.50 3.58 7.47
N PRO A 17 36.81 3.59 7.18
CA PRO A 17 37.32 3.41 5.81
C PRO A 17 37.23 1.96 5.32
N ASP A 18 37.17 1.82 3.99
CA ASP A 18 37.04 0.59 3.22
C ASP A 18 38.03 -0.53 3.60
N ALA A 19 37.50 -1.77 3.69
CA ALA A 19 38.29 -2.98 3.51
C ALA A 19 37.43 -4.16 2.99
N ALA A 20 37.80 -4.59 1.79
CA ALA A 20 37.84 -5.95 1.21
C ALA A 20 36.79 -7.04 1.58
N ALA A 21 36.34 -7.70 0.52
CA ALA A 21 35.52 -8.91 0.53
C ALA A 21 36.09 -10.05 1.41
N SER A 22 35.29 -10.51 2.38
CA SER A 22 35.22 -11.91 2.81
C SER A 22 33.93 -12.15 3.61
N THR A 23 33.47 -13.39 3.56
CA THR A 23 32.22 -13.93 4.14
C THR A 23 32.24 -13.96 5.67
N GLU A 24 31.32 -13.27 6.35
CA GLU A 24 30.79 -13.60 7.70
C GLU A 24 29.54 -12.74 8.08
N PRO A 25 28.83 -13.04 9.18
CA PRO A 25 27.38 -13.25 9.23
C PRO A 25 26.54 -11.96 9.34
N GLN A 26 25.34 -12.00 8.76
CA GLN A 26 24.36 -10.91 8.89
C GLN A 26 23.83 -10.85 10.34
N PRO A 27 23.87 -9.70 11.04
CA PRO A 27 23.27 -9.55 12.36
C PRO A 27 21.74 -9.66 12.27
N ASP A 28 21.12 -10.38 13.21
CA ASP A 28 19.67 -10.52 13.37
C ASP A 28 18.98 -9.15 13.29
N ARG A 29 18.40 -8.84 12.12
CA ARG A 29 17.74 -7.58 11.79
C ARG A 29 16.28 -7.86 11.48
N ILE A 30 15.41 -6.96 11.97
CA ILE A 30 13.98 -6.83 11.66
C ILE A 30 13.67 -7.44 10.28
N VAL A 31 12.93 -8.55 10.28
CA VAL A 31 12.52 -9.22 9.04
C VAL A 31 11.39 -8.38 8.43
N HIS A 32 11.74 -7.50 7.50
CA HIS A 32 10.78 -6.74 6.70
C HIS A 32 10.20 -7.66 5.61
N ARG A 33 8.93 -8.07 5.76
CA ARG A 33 8.14 -8.74 4.72
C ARG A 33 6.82 -7.99 4.55
N SER A 34 6.42 -7.72 3.31
CA SER A 34 5.16 -7.06 2.92
C SER A 34 5.02 -7.09 1.37
N ASP A 35 3.97 -7.52 0.65
CA ASP A 35 2.60 -7.95 0.95
C ASP A 35 1.97 -8.66 -0.28
N THR A 36 1.19 -9.71 -0.07
CA THR A 36 -0.28 -9.75 -0.30
C THR A 36 -0.88 -10.84 0.62
N TRP A 37 -2.21 -11.07 0.56
CA TRP A 37 -3.00 -12.06 1.31
C TRP A 37 -2.49 -13.53 1.28
N THR A 38 -1.37 -13.78 0.60
CA THR A 38 -0.67 -15.07 0.46
C THR A 38 0.54 -15.24 1.39
N ASP A 39 0.94 -14.22 2.16
CA ASP A 39 2.19 -14.26 2.96
C ASP A 39 2.05 -14.64 4.43
N ALA A 40 0.84 -14.93 4.93
CA ALA A 40 0.79 -16.03 5.89
C ALA A 40 1.15 -17.25 5.05
N PRO A 41 2.23 -18.01 5.33
CA PRO A 41 2.51 -19.24 4.61
C PRO A 41 1.20 -19.98 4.41
N ALA A 42 0.88 -20.50 3.23
CA ALA A 42 -0.40 -21.20 3.00
C ALA A 42 -0.67 -22.30 4.07
N ALA A 43 0.37 -22.71 4.80
CA ALA A 43 0.37 -23.58 5.98
C ALA A 43 0.02 -22.93 7.36
N ASP A 44 -0.27 -21.62 7.48
CA ASP A 44 -0.40 -20.92 8.78
C ASP A 44 -1.58 -19.94 8.89
N ARG A 45 -2.58 -20.09 8.01
CA ARG A 45 -3.85 -19.35 8.04
C ARG A 45 -4.65 -19.59 9.33
N ASP A 46 -4.48 -20.75 9.96
CA ASP A 46 -5.15 -21.10 11.23
C ASP A 46 -4.64 -20.29 12.42
N HIS A 47 -3.46 -19.66 12.32
CA HIS A 47 -2.83 -18.90 13.41
C HIS A 47 -2.67 -17.40 13.12
N SER A 48 -3.21 -16.91 12.00
CA SER A 48 -3.01 -15.53 11.54
C SER A 48 -4.33 -14.84 11.29
N ARG A 49 -4.38 -13.51 11.50
CA ARG A 49 -5.53 -12.69 11.14
C ARG A 49 -5.09 -11.35 10.61
N VAL A 50 -5.68 -10.92 9.51
CA VAL A 50 -5.48 -9.59 8.92
C VAL A 50 -6.84 -8.96 8.63
N LEU A 51 -7.02 -7.73 9.07
CA LEU A 51 -8.15 -6.87 8.75
C LEU A 51 -7.77 -6.05 7.51
N HIS A 52 -8.70 -5.98 6.56
CA HIS A 52 -8.52 -5.21 5.33
C HIS A 52 -8.76 -3.74 5.62
N VAL A 53 -7.69 -2.97 5.78
CA VAL A 53 -7.73 -1.51 5.93
C VAL A 53 -7.16 -0.87 4.67
N ARG A 54 -7.64 0.32 4.32
CA ARG A 54 -7.03 1.13 3.26
C ARG A 54 -5.91 1.98 3.84
N HIS A 55 -4.75 2.01 3.20
CA HIS A 55 -3.68 2.93 3.57
C HIS A 55 -4.02 4.37 3.18
N PHE A 56 -3.84 5.29 4.11
CA PHE A 56 -3.95 6.74 3.87
C PHE A 56 -2.60 7.41 4.15
N PRO A 57 -1.91 7.92 3.11
CA PRO A 57 -0.73 8.76 3.31
C PRO A 57 -1.09 10.03 4.07
N GLN A 58 -0.22 10.48 4.98
CA GLN A 58 -0.42 11.75 5.68
C GLN A 58 -0.35 12.93 4.71
N GLN A 59 -1.32 13.85 4.80
CA GLN A 59 -1.40 15.05 3.94
C GLN A 59 -0.50 16.19 4.43
N ASP A 60 0.01 16.06 5.66
CA ASP A 60 0.96 16.98 6.27
C ASP A 60 2.03 16.20 7.04
N PRO A 61 3.29 16.68 7.10
CA PRO A 61 4.37 16.02 7.84
C PRO A 61 4.05 15.70 9.31
N ALA A 62 3.16 16.47 9.94
CA ALA A 62 2.81 16.36 11.35
C ALA A 62 1.47 15.62 11.61
N TRP A 63 0.88 15.00 10.57
CA TRP A 63 -0.49 14.46 10.57
C TRP A 63 -0.56 12.94 10.48
N ASP A 64 0.46 12.24 10.97
CA ASP A 64 0.43 10.77 11.10
C ASP A 64 -0.79 10.29 11.91
N TRP A 65 -1.10 10.98 13.01
CA TRP A 65 -2.25 10.70 13.88
C TRP A 65 -3.59 10.89 13.16
N VAL A 66 -3.68 11.88 12.26
CA VAL A 66 -4.89 12.13 11.46
C VAL A 66 -5.07 11.09 10.38
N ALA A 67 -3.98 10.71 9.71
CA ALA A 67 -3.99 9.69 8.68
C ALA A 67 -4.35 8.32 9.26
N ALA A 68 -3.83 8.00 10.44
CA ALA A 68 -4.20 6.79 11.17
C ALA A 68 -5.70 6.79 11.57
N ALA A 69 -6.24 7.94 11.97
CA ALA A 69 -7.68 8.09 12.19
C ALA A 69 -8.51 7.94 10.89
N ALA A 70 -7.99 8.41 9.75
CA ALA A 70 -8.62 8.23 8.44
C ALA A 70 -8.71 6.75 8.05
N THR A 71 -7.61 6.00 8.22
CA THR A 71 -7.57 4.54 8.01
C THR A 71 -8.65 3.82 8.83
N VAL A 72 -8.76 4.15 10.11
CA VAL A 72 -9.73 3.53 11.02
C VAL A 72 -11.17 3.92 10.68
N THR A 73 -11.42 5.20 10.39
CA THR A 73 -12.78 5.67 10.08
C THR A 73 -13.27 5.08 8.77
N ASP A 74 -12.42 5.00 7.73
CA ASP A 74 -12.74 4.35 6.45
C ASP A 74 -12.96 2.84 6.62
N TYR A 75 -12.18 2.14 7.46
CA TYR A 75 -12.40 0.74 7.79
C TYR A 75 -13.82 0.46 8.29
N TYR A 76 -14.38 1.38 9.08
CA TYR A 76 -15.77 1.32 9.56
C TYR A 76 -16.79 2.00 8.63
N GLY A 77 -16.40 2.31 7.39
CA GLY A 77 -17.27 2.89 6.38
C GLY A 77 -17.60 4.37 6.56
N ARG A 78 -16.88 5.09 7.42
CA ARG A 78 -17.05 6.54 7.63
C ARG A 78 -15.89 7.30 6.98
N ARG A 79 -16.15 7.93 5.84
CA ARG A 79 -15.12 8.66 5.10
C ARG A 79 -15.08 10.12 5.49
N TYR A 80 -13.88 10.59 5.84
CA TYR A 80 -13.60 11.98 6.16
C TYR A 80 -12.27 12.39 5.51
N THR A 81 -12.12 13.67 5.20
CA THR A 81 -10.80 14.21 4.85
C THR A 81 -9.93 14.33 6.10
N GLN A 82 -8.61 14.32 5.95
CA GLN A 82 -7.70 14.53 7.10
C GLN A 82 -7.92 15.92 7.73
N GLU A 83 -8.21 16.96 6.94
CA GLU A 83 -8.60 18.27 7.47
C GLU A 83 -9.86 18.20 8.37
N GLN A 84 -10.91 17.47 7.94
CA GLN A 84 -12.12 17.28 8.73
C GLN A 84 -11.82 16.57 10.06
N LEU A 85 -11.04 15.50 10.02
CA LEU A 85 -10.65 14.75 11.21
C LEU A 85 -9.77 15.59 12.14
N CYS A 86 -8.81 16.34 11.60
CA CYS A 86 -7.97 17.23 12.38
C CYS A 86 -8.82 18.29 13.10
N ASN A 87 -9.80 18.89 12.42
CA ASN A 87 -10.72 19.85 13.04
C ASN A 87 -11.53 19.21 14.17
N MET A 88 -11.98 17.96 14.00
CA MET A 88 -12.71 17.21 15.02
C MET A 88 -11.88 16.90 16.27
N SER A 89 -10.55 16.95 16.23
CA SER A 89 -9.73 16.77 17.44
C SER A 89 -9.67 18.02 18.32
N ARG A 90 -10.20 19.16 17.85
CA ARG A 90 -10.09 20.47 18.49
C ARG A 90 -11.45 20.96 19.00
N GLN A 91 -11.49 21.45 20.24
CA GLN A 91 -12.66 22.15 20.78
C GLN A 91 -12.24 23.54 21.34
N PRO A 92 -12.86 24.65 20.89
CA PRO A 92 -13.82 24.72 19.78
C PRO A 92 -13.17 24.31 18.45
N LEU A 93 -13.98 23.90 17.47
CA LEU A 93 -13.51 23.55 16.13
C LEU A 93 -12.72 24.76 15.56
N ARG A 94 -11.47 24.55 15.18
CA ARG A 94 -10.61 25.58 14.59
C ARG A 94 -10.42 25.27 13.10
N SER A 95 -10.58 26.26 12.23
CA SER A 95 -10.26 26.15 10.81
C SER A 95 -9.42 27.35 10.37
N PRO A 96 -8.30 27.15 9.64
CA PRO A 96 -7.73 25.85 9.24
C PRO A 96 -7.09 25.08 10.42
N CYS A 97 -7.03 23.76 10.33
CA CYS A 97 -6.40 22.96 11.38
C CYS A 97 -4.89 23.25 11.45
N PRO A 98 -4.30 23.45 12.65
CA PRO A 98 -2.86 23.64 12.75
C PRO A 98 -2.08 22.42 12.26
N LYS A 99 -1.05 22.68 11.45
CA LYS A 99 -0.06 21.71 10.98
C LYS A 99 0.95 21.43 12.09
N ARG A 100 0.53 20.65 13.09
CA ARG A 100 1.35 20.29 14.26
C ARG A 100 1.12 18.84 14.66
N ASP A 101 2.10 18.31 15.39
CA ASP A 101 2.05 16.95 15.91
C ASP A 101 0.84 16.76 16.84
N GLY A 102 0.38 15.51 16.90
CA GLY A 102 -0.74 15.11 17.73
C GLY A 102 -0.46 13.77 18.40
N ASP A 103 -1.37 13.38 19.29
CA ASP A 103 -1.25 12.14 20.04
C ASP A 103 -2.51 11.27 20.04
N LEU A 104 -2.46 10.14 20.72
CA LEU A 104 -3.64 9.28 20.81
C LEU A 104 -4.79 9.91 21.61
N HIS A 105 -4.58 10.97 22.38
CA HIS A 105 -5.69 11.75 22.94
C HIS A 105 -6.38 12.59 21.86
N ASP A 106 -5.62 13.16 20.91
CA ASP A 106 -6.19 13.79 19.71
C ASP A 106 -6.98 12.77 18.88
N VAL A 107 -6.42 11.58 18.64
CA VAL A 107 -7.12 10.50 17.91
C VAL A 107 -8.37 10.05 18.66
N GLN A 108 -8.31 9.86 19.98
CA GLN A 108 -9.47 9.52 20.80
C GLN A 108 -10.60 10.56 20.65
N ARG A 109 -10.28 11.86 20.67
CA ARG A 109 -11.27 12.93 20.41
C ARG A 109 -11.88 12.82 19.01
N ILE A 110 -11.08 12.50 17.99
CA ILE A 110 -11.60 12.24 16.64
C ILE A 110 -12.59 11.08 16.67
N LEU A 111 -12.20 9.95 17.27
CA LEU A 111 -13.04 8.76 17.36
C LEU A 111 -14.35 9.04 18.10
N ASP A 112 -14.31 9.76 19.22
CA ASP A 112 -15.50 10.16 19.98
C ASP A 112 -16.45 11.05 19.15
N ASN A 113 -15.89 12.02 18.44
CA ASN A 113 -16.65 12.95 17.58
C ASN A 113 -17.12 12.30 16.27
N THR A 114 -16.51 11.19 15.88
CA THR A 114 -16.95 10.33 14.76
C THR A 114 -17.80 9.16 15.24
N GLY A 115 -18.24 9.13 16.51
CA GLY A 115 -19.22 8.17 17.04
C GLY A 115 -18.66 6.83 17.54
N PHE A 116 -17.34 6.69 17.64
CA PHE A 116 -16.64 5.52 18.17
C PHE A 116 -16.28 5.67 19.65
N ARG A 117 -17.30 5.94 20.47
CA ARG A 117 -17.19 6.29 21.91
C ARG A 117 -16.74 5.16 22.85
N GLY A 118 -16.34 4.01 22.30
CA GLY A 118 -15.93 2.82 23.04
C GLY A 118 -14.42 2.61 23.10
N SER A 119 -13.63 3.42 22.39
CA SER A 119 -12.18 3.24 22.36
C SER A 119 -11.54 3.60 23.70
N ARG A 120 -10.46 2.89 24.01
CA ARG A 120 -9.77 2.98 25.29
C ARG A 120 -8.29 3.21 25.06
N LEU A 121 -7.77 4.27 25.68
CA LEU A 121 -6.34 4.57 25.70
C LEU A 121 -5.64 3.73 26.77
N LEU A 122 -4.57 3.04 26.38
CA LEU A 122 -3.66 2.32 27.24
C LEU A 122 -2.32 3.04 27.25
N THR A 123 -1.88 3.47 28.44
CA THR A 123 -0.62 4.23 28.63
C THR A 123 0.55 3.37 29.13
N GLN A 124 0.29 2.10 29.49
CA GLN A 124 1.30 1.17 30.00
C GLN A 124 1.75 0.14 28.95
N GLY A 125 1.58 0.46 27.66
CA GLY A 125 1.85 -0.46 26.55
C GLY A 125 0.75 -1.51 26.37
N LEU A 126 0.87 -2.29 25.29
CA LEU A 126 -0.06 -3.34 24.89
C LEU A 126 0.65 -4.70 24.99
N THR A 127 -0.05 -5.75 25.40
CA THR A 127 0.45 -7.13 25.31
C THR A 127 0.02 -7.78 24.00
N PHE A 128 0.77 -8.78 23.51
CA PHE A 128 0.41 -9.49 22.27
C PHE A 128 -0.99 -10.14 22.38
N GLY A 129 -1.34 -10.68 23.55
CA GLY A 129 -2.66 -11.26 23.79
C GLY A 129 -3.81 -10.25 23.71
N GLN A 130 -3.61 -9.03 24.22
CA GLN A 130 -4.59 -7.95 24.07
C GLN A 130 -4.72 -7.50 22.62
N LEU A 131 -3.60 -7.35 21.90
CA LEU A 131 -3.61 -7.03 20.47
C LEU A 131 -4.37 -8.08 19.66
N ARG A 132 -4.11 -9.36 19.94
CA ARG A 132 -4.80 -10.48 19.31
C ARG A 132 -6.30 -10.41 19.56
N ALA A 133 -6.72 -10.17 20.79
CA ALA A 133 -8.13 -10.06 21.15
C ALA A 133 -8.86 -8.91 20.43
N GLU A 134 -8.18 -7.79 20.17
CA GLU A 134 -8.74 -6.70 19.35
C GLU A 134 -8.92 -7.11 17.90
N LEU A 135 -7.86 -7.66 17.29
CA LEU A 135 -7.90 -8.07 15.90
C LEU A 135 -8.88 -9.23 15.68
N ASP A 136 -8.97 -10.16 16.63
CA ASP A 136 -9.96 -11.25 16.67
C ASP A 136 -11.41 -10.73 16.78
N ALA A 137 -11.60 -9.59 17.43
CA ALA A 137 -12.88 -8.90 17.46
C ALA A 137 -13.14 -8.05 16.19
N GLY A 138 -12.24 -8.06 15.21
CA GLY A 138 -12.36 -7.26 13.99
C GLY A 138 -12.05 -5.78 14.21
N ARG A 139 -11.22 -5.45 15.22
CA ARG A 139 -10.92 -4.07 15.60
C ARG A 139 -9.44 -3.77 15.37
N PRO A 140 -9.10 -2.84 14.46
CA PRO A 140 -7.72 -2.36 14.33
C PRO A 140 -7.25 -1.70 15.63
N VAL A 141 -5.93 -1.68 15.84
CA VAL A 141 -5.30 -1.07 17.01
C VAL A 141 -4.43 0.09 16.54
N LEU A 142 -4.56 1.26 17.16
CA LEU A 142 -3.64 2.37 16.92
C LEU A 142 -2.50 2.29 17.92
N LEU A 143 -1.26 2.35 17.45
CA LEU A 143 -0.09 2.43 18.32
C LEU A 143 0.60 3.77 18.11
N GLN A 144 0.96 4.43 19.20
CA GLN A 144 1.87 5.57 19.17
C GLN A 144 3.25 5.15 19.65
N ALA A 145 4.21 5.20 18.74
CA ALA A 145 5.62 5.02 19.04
C ALA A 145 6.28 6.38 19.29
N GLU A 146 7.24 6.43 20.20
CA GLU A 146 8.09 7.61 20.39
C GLU A 146 9.56 7.22 20.35
N SER A 147 10.40 8.10 19.81
CA SER A 147 11.85 7.91 19.86
C SER A 147 12.31 7.87 21.33
N ARG A 148 13.32 7.04 21.64
CA ARG A 148 13.86 6.98 23.01
C ARG A 148 14.52 8.29 23.47
N LYS A 149 14.91 9.14 22.51
CA LYS A 149 15.41 10.51 22.75
C LYS A 149 14.26 11.50 23.03
N GLY A 150 12.99 11.07 22.97
CA GLY A 150 11.80 11.85 23.33
C GLY A 150 11.41 12.96 22.34
N ALA A 151 12.14 13.10 21.23
CA ALA A 151 12.01 14.24 20.33
C ALA A 151 10.88 14.11 19.29
N LEU A 152 10.35 12.90 19.09
CA LEU A 152 9.48 12.55 17.97
C LEU A 152 8.50 11.43 18.36
N SER A 153 7.23 11.59 18.01
CA SER A 153 6.17 10.58 18.16
C SER A 153 5.48 10.30 16.83
N HIS A 154 5.02 9.07 16.63
CA HIS A 154 4.40 8.60 15.39
C HIS A 154 3.27 7.63 15.66
N THR A 155 2.20 7.72 14.89
CA THR A 155 1.01 6.88 15.01
C THR A 155 0.92 5.91 13.83
N ILE A 156 0.81 4.62 14.12
CA ILE A 156 0.60 3.56 13.14
C ILE A 156 -0.71 2.82 13.42
N VAL A 157 -1.26 2.15 12.41
CA VAL A 157 -2.43 1.30 12.55
C VAL A 157 -1.99 -0.15 12.42
N VAL A 158 -2.12 -0.93 13.48
CA VAL A 158 -1.96 -2.37 13.45
C VAL A 158 -3.28 -3.02 13.07
N HIS A 159 -3.25 -3.85 12.05
CA HIS A 159 -4.44 -4.49 11.49
C HIS A 159 -4.22 -5.98 11.19
N GLY A 160 -3.12 -6.59 11.65
CA GLY A 160 -3.00 -8.04 11.60
C GLY A 160 -1.96 -8.62 12.55
N TYR A 161 -1.96 -9.95 12.66
CA TYR A 161 -1.01 -10.71 13.48
C TYR A 161 -0.77 -12.12 12.90
N ASN A 162 0.36 -12.73 13.29
CA ASN A 162 0.65 -14.16 13.19
C ASN A 162 1.01 -14.66 14.60
N ALA A 163 0.22 -15.59 15.14
CA ALA A 163 0.39 -16.06 16.52
C ALA A 163 1.57 -17.01 16.71
N LYS A 164 1.96 -17.74 15.66
CA LYS A 164 3.07 -18.71 15.70
C LYS A 164 4.42 -18.00 15.83
N GLN A 165 4.59 -16.92 15.08
CA GLN A 165 5.80 -16.11 15.05
C GLN A 165 5.74 -14.93 16.04
N LYS A 166 4.58 -14.70 16.68
CA LYS A 166 4.29 -13.47 17.45
C LYS A 166 4.54 -12.19 16.66
N TRP A 167 4.19 -12.21 15.37
CA TRP A 167 4.33 -11.05 14.51
C TRP A 167 3.07 -10.23 14.47
N VAL A 168 3.22 -8.94 14.18
CA VAL A 168 2.13 -8.02 13.92
C VAL A 168 2.30 -7.34 12.58
N TYR A 169 1.17 -6.97 12.00
CA TYR A 169 1.05 -6.37 10.70
C TYR A 169 0.42 -5.00 10.80
N TRP A 170 1.13 -3.98 10.32
CA TRP A 170 0.68 -2.60 10.43
C TRP A 170 0.84 -1.82 9.14
N THR A 171 0.14 -0.69 9.09
CA THR A 171 0.29 0.32 8.06
C THR A 171 0.80 1.64 8.66
N ASP A 172 1.72 2.30 7.95
CA ASP A 172 2.37 3.55 8.36
C ASP A 172 2.02 4.64 7.33
N SER A 173 1.39 5.73 7.77
CA SER A 173 0.99 6.86 6.91
C SER A 173 2.15 7.71 6.40
N TRP A 174 3.36 7.47 6.88
CA TRP A 174 4.54 8.24 6.51
C TRP A 174 4.88 8.05 5.02
N PRO A 175 5.10 9.13 4.25
CA PRO A 175 5.21 9.03 2.78
C PRO A 175 6.34 8.14 2.27
N SER A 176 7.38 7.93 3.09
CA SER A 176 8.55 7.11 2.76
C SER A 176 8.63 5.81 3.57
N ALA A 177 7.57 5.42 4.29
CA ALA A 177 7.51 4.12 4.97
C ALA A 177 6.94 3.05 4.03
N PRO A 178 7.33 1.78 4.18
CA PRO A 178 6.59 0.67 3.55
C PRO A 178 5.11 0.77 3.93
N ARG A 179 4.21 0.67 2.94
CA ARG A 179 2.75 0.87 3.15
C ARG A 179 2.19 -0.10 4.18
N TYR A 180 2.67 -1.34 4.17
CA TYR A 180 2.41 -2.31 5.20
C TYR A 180 3.71 -2.97 5.66
N SER A 181 3.72 -3.55 6.86
CA SER A 181 4.92 -4.17 7.42
C SER A 181 4.56 -5.23 8.43
N TRP A 182 5.20 -6.40 8.32
CA TRP A 182 5.30 -7.37 9.40
C TRP A 182 6.52 -7.08 10.27
N ALA A 183 6.38 -7.23 11.59
CA ALA A 183 7.53 -7.43 12.47
C ALA A 183 7.17 -8.19 13.73
N ASP A 184 8.20 -8.67 14.42
CA ASP A 184 8.08 -9.23 15.75
C ASP A 184 7.47 -8.23 16.74
N PHE A 185 6.46 -8.67 17.48
CA PHE A 185 5.78 -7.86 18.48
C PHE A 185 6.71 -7.41 19.61
N ASP A 186 7.64 -8.27 20.03
CA ASP A 186 8.57 -7.95 21.11
C ASP A 186 9.60 -6.90 20.63
N LEU A 187 9.92 -6.85 19.33
CA LEU A 187 10.72 -5.77 18.74
C LEU A 187 10.00 -4.43 18.70
N LEU A 188 8.66 -4.39 18.68
CA LEU A 188 7.92 -3.12 18.81
C LEU A 188 8.02 -2.56 20.24
N ASN A 189 7.91 -3.42 21.24
CA ASN A 189 7.96 -3.00 22.65
C ASN A 189 9.40 -2.74 23.14
N ASN A 190 10.37 -3.51 22.65
CA ASN A 190 11.77 -3.48 23.10
C ASN A 190 12.75 -3.00 22.02
N ASN A 191 12.34 -2.05 21.19
CA ASN A 191 13.24 -1.48 20.17
C ASN A 191 14.32 -0.59 20.80
N PRO A 192 15.59 -0.62 20.34
CA PRO A 192 16.64 0.27 20.84
C PRO A 192 16.46 1.74 20.41
N VAL A 193 15.64 2.02 19.41
CA VAL A 193 15.49 3.36 18.83
C VAL A 193 14.18 4.05 19.25
N PHE A 194 13.11 3.27 19.43
CA PHE A 194 11.81 3.77 19.84
C PHE A 194 11.18 2.91 20.94
N ARG A 195 10.06 3.37 21.49
CA ARG A 195 9.19 2.58 22.36
C ARG A 195 7.74 2.86 22.02
N VAL A 196 6.87 1.86 22.19
CA VAL A 196 5.42 2.09 22.17
C VAL A 196 5.06 2.84 23.44
N LYS A 197 4.61 4.09 23.29
CA LYS A 197 4.21 4.97 24.39
C LYS A 197 2.78 4.68 24.83
N ALA A 198 1.91 4.45 23.87
CA ALA A 198 0.49 4.26 24.12
C ALA A 198 -0.16 3.44 22.99
N ALA A 199 -1.29 2.84 23.32
CA ALA A 199 -2.13 2.11 22.37
C ALA A 199 -3.60 2.54 22.52
N LEU A 200 -4.32 2.61 21.40
CA LEU A 200 -5.77 2.78 21.38
C LEU A 200 -6.41 1.45 20.98
N VAL A 201 -7.20 0.89 21.88
CA VAL A 201 -7.92 -0.37 21.70
C VAL A 201 -9.43 -0.13 21.71
N HIS A 202 -10.22 -1.16 21.38
CA HIS A 202 -11.68 -1.07 21.26
C HIS A 202 -12.12 -0.01 20.24
N VAL A 203 -11.26 0.25 19.26
CA VAL A 203 -11.47 1.23 18.21
C VAL A 203 -12.61 0.74 17.32
N GLY A 204 -13.74 1.45 17.31
CA GLY A 204 -14.92 1.09 16.53
C GLY A 204 -16.25 1.38 17.25
N PRO A 205 -17.39 1.02 16.65
CA PRO A 205 -18.69 1.12 17.31
C PRO A 205 -18.72 0.21 18.55
N GLY A 206 -19.29 0.72 19.66
CA GLY A 206 -19.42 -0.04 20.91
C GLY A 206 -20.21 -1.33 20.72
N ARG A 207 -20.04 -2.30 21.63
CA ARG A 207 -20.60 -3.68 21.59
C ARG A 207 -22.13 -3.78 21.43
N SER A 208 -22.86 -2.67 21.42
CA SER A 208 -24.31 -2.58 21.23
C SER A 208 -24.65 -1.84 19.93
N ALA A 209 -24.17 -2.35 18.80
CA ALA A 209 -24.77 -2.08 17.50
C ALA A 209 -24.53 -3.28 16.58
N ASP A 210 -25.61 -4.00 16.36
CA ASP A 210 -25.79 -5.06 15.40
C ASP A 210 -25.32 -4.63 13.99
N ARG A 211 -24.12 -5.10 13.63
CA ARG A 211 -23.61 -5.44 12.28
C ARG A 211 -22.10 -5.57 12.38
N GLN A 212 -21.58 -6.79 12.20
CA GLN A 212 -20.24 -6.97 11.63
C GLN A 212 -20.08 -6.01 10.42
N PRO A 213 -18.89 -5.43 10.19
CA PRO A 213 -18.64 -4.71 8.95
C PRO A 213 -19.11 -5.60 7.79
N PRO A 214 -19.96 -5.10 6.88
CA PRO A 214 -20.50 -5.94 5.84
C PRO A 214 -19.33 -6.50 5.04
N VAL A 215 -19.25 -7.82 4.94
CA VAL A 215 -18.71 -8.47 3.74
C VAL A 215 -19.36 -7.73 2.58
N ARG A 216 -18.59 -6.91 1.84
CA ARG A 216 -19.11 -5.88 0.92
C ARG A 216 -20.25 -6.44 0.07
N ALA A 217 -21.49 -6.12 0.45
CA ALA A 217 -22.62 -6.28 -0.43
C ALA A 217 -22.50 -5.21 -1.51
N ARG A 218 -22.33 -5.65 -2.76
CA ARG A 218 -22.35 -4.81 -3.96
C ARG A 218 -23.57 -3.89 -3.93
N ARG A 219 -23.36 -2.57 -4.05
CA ARG A 219 -24.42 -1.65 -4.44
C ARG A 219 -23.89 -0.57 -5.38
N ALA A 220 -24.66 -0.35 -6.44
CA ALA A 220 -24.37 0.49 -7.58
C ALA A 220 -24.10 1.95 -7.22
N VAL A 221 -23.12 2.55 -7.89
CA VAL A 221 -22.84 3.99 -7.84
C VAL A 221 -23.58 4.66 -8.99
N VAL A 222 -24.37 5.69 -8.65
CA VAL A 222 -25.03 6.61 -9.59
C VAL A 222 -23.98 7.62 -10.08
N PRO A 223 -23.90 7.93 -11.39
CA PRO A 223 -22.90 8.88 -11.90
C PRO A 223 -23.25 10.32 -11.49
N VAL A 224 -22.28 11.05 -10.95
CA VAL A 224 -22.39 12.50 -10.74
C VAL A 224 -21.78 13.21 -11.95
N GLN A 225 -22.61 13.96 -12.67
CA GLN A 225 -22.20 14.84 -13.76
C GLN A 225 -21.39 16.04 -13.25
N GLY A 226 -20.46 16.48 -14.09
CA GLY A 226 -19.34 17.34 -13.74
C GLY A 226 -19.65 18.75 -13.25
N SER A 227 -18.74 19.24 -12.42
CA SER A 227 -18.56 20.65 -12.12
C SER A 227 -17.08 20.99 -12.29
N ASN A 228 -16.81 21.98 -13.15
CA ASN A 228 -15.50 22.53 -13.46
C ASN A 228 -14.75 23.00 -12.19
N ILE A 229 -13.81 22.18 -11.72
CA ILE A 229 -12.82 22.57 -10.71
C ILE A 229 -11.49 22.74 -11.45
N ARG A 230 -10.96 23.97 -11.50
CA ARG A 230 -9.59 24.22 -11.95
C ARG A 230 -8.63 23.38 -11.09
N PRO A 231 -7.67 22.62 -11.67
CA PRO A 231 -6.80 21.78 -10.87
C PRO A 231 -5.93 22.64 -9.97
N ARG A 232 -6.05 22.44 -8.65
CA ARG A 232 -5.01 22.86 -7.70
C ARG A 232 -3.77 22.06 -8.08
N SER A 233 -2.65 22.73 -8.33
CA SER A 233 -1.34 22.13 -8.54
C SER A 233 -1.01 21.22 -7.35
N SER A 234 -1.37 19.94 -7.45
CA SER A 234 -0.84 18.88 -6.58
C SER A 234 0.60 18.67 -6.99
N THR A 235 1.53 18.73 -6.04
CA THR A 235 2.96 18.56 -6.32
C THR A 235 3.33 17.11 -6.64
N GLY A 236 2.34 16.22 -6.78
CA GLY A 236 2.48 14.79 -7.06
C GLY A 236 1.11 14.12 -7.03
N ARG A 237 1.01 12.92 -7.58
CA ARG A 237 -0.20 12.10 -7.55
C ARG A 237 0.16 10.62 -7.45
N ILE A 238 -0.64 9.88 -6.69
CA ILE A 238 -0.50 8.44 -6.47
C ILE A 238 -1.86 7.80 -6.74
N LEU A 239 -1.88 6.76 -7.57
CA LEU A 239 -3.03 5.88 -7.78
C LEU A 239 -3.04 4.77 -6.73
N ASP A 240 -4.24 4.37 -6.34
CA ASP A 240 -4.46 3.32 -5.35
C ASP A 240 -4.53 1.95 -6.05
N ILE A 241 -3.37 1.50 -6.53
CA ILE A 241 -3.21 0.12 -7.01
C ILE A 241 -2.99 -0.82 -5.82
N ASP A 242 -3.45 -2.06 -5.93
CA ASP A 242 -3.04 -3.17 -5.06
C ASP A 242 -2.10 -4.08 -5.85
N MET A 243 -0.80 -3.76 -5.80
CA MET A 243 0.22 -4.49 -6.55
C MET A 243 0.27 -5.94 -6.07
N GLN A 244 0.04 -6.87 -7.00
CA GLN A 244 0.06 -8.29 -6.72
C GLN A 244 1.48 -8.86 -6.75
N GLU A 245 1.71 -9.93 -5.99
CA GLU A 245 2.87 -10.81 -6.13
C GLU A 245 2.68 -11.81 -7.27
N GLN A 246 3.70 -11.99 -8.11
CA GLN A 246 3.63 -13.02 -9.16
C GLN A 246 3.49 -14.42 -8.57
N GLU A 247 2.53 -15.20 -9.04
CA GLU A 247 2.32 -16.58 -8.57
C GLU A 247 3.40 -17.54 -9.09
N ARG A 248 4.14 -17.15 -10.14
CA ARG A 248 5.18 -17.97 -10.78
C ARG A 248 6.38 -17.16 -11.23
N ASN A 249 7.54 -17.81 -11.33
CA ASN A 249 8.83 -17.18 -11.64
C ASN A 249 8.90 -16.43 -12.99
N GLN A 250 8.02 -16.71 -13.95
CA GLN A 250 7.98 -16.01 -15.25
C GLN A 250 6.72 -15.17 -15.43
N TRP A 251 5.97 -14.89 -14.35
CA TRP A 251 4.65 -14.25 -14.39
C TRP A 251 4.64 -12.80 -13.90
N CYS A 252 5.78 -12.10 -13.96
CA CYS A 252 5.83 -10.66 -13.67
C CYS A 252 4.84 -9.86 -14.54
N TRP A 253 4.65 -10.27 -15.80
CA TRP A 253 3.64 -9.71 -16.71
C TRP A 253 2.22 -9.99 -16.24
N ALA A 254 1.90 -11.23 -15.84
CA ALA A 254 0.56 -11.59 -15.41
C ALA A 254 0.18 -10.88 -14.11
N ALA A 255 1.10 -10.76 -13.15
CA ALA A 255 0.87 -10.08 -11.88
C ALA A 255 0.70 -8.56 -12.05
N SER A 256 1.54 -7.94 -12.87
CA SER A 256 1.44 -6.50 -13.18
C SER A 256 0.19 -6.19 -14.00
N GLY A 257 -0.12 -7.05 -14.98
CA GLY A 257 -1.32 -6.97 -15.79
C GLY A 257 -2.59 -7.10 -14.95
N ASP A 258 -2.66 -8.12 -14.08
CA ASP A 258 -3.81 -8.38 -13.22
C ASP A 258 -3.96 -7.29 -12.13
N THR A 259 -2.85 -6.71 -11.64
CA THR A 259 -2.88 -5.50 -10.79
C THR A 259 -3.62 -4.35 -11.47
N VAL A 260 -3.32 -4.09 -12.75
CA VAL A 260 -3.96 -3.01 -13.50
C VAL A 260 -5.40 -3.39 -13.88
N ALA A 261 -5.69 -4.67 -14.12
CA ALA A 261 -7.06 -5.14 -14.34
C ALA A 261 -7.93 -4.90 -13.10
N ASP A 262 -7.44 -5.26 -11.92
CA ASP A 262 -8.15 -5.05 -10.64
C ASP A 262 -8.35 -3.56 -10.33
N PHE A 263 -7.37 -2.71 -10.65
CA PHE A 263 -7.52 -1.25 -10.56
C PHE A 263 -8.71 -0.73 -11.39
N TRP A 264 -8.99 -1.35 -12.54
CA TRP A 264 -10.17 -1.11 -13.38
C TRP A 264 -11.36 -2.02 -13.04
N HIS A 265 -11.41 -2.55 -11.82
CA HIS A 265 -12.52 -3.36 -11.30
C HIS A 265 -12.78 -4.64 -12.11
N ARG A 266 -11.76 -5.16 -12.79
CA ARG A 266 -11.78 -6.47 -13.45
C ARG A 266 -11.13 -7.48 -12.51
N ALA A 267 -11.96 -8.09 -11.66
CA ALA A 267 -11.54 -9.09 -10.69
C ALA A 267 -11.27 -10.44 -11.40
N TYR A 268 -10.02 -10.65 -11.80
CA TYR A 268 -9.51 -11.92 -12.31
C TYR A 268 -8.44 -12.47 -11.35
N THR A 269 -8.03 -13.70 -11.58
CA THR A 269 -6.80 -14.26 -11.00
C THR A 269 -5.67 -14.17 -12.03
N GLN A 270 -4.41 -14.23 -11.60
CA GLN A 270 -3.28 -14.29 -12.53
C GLN A 270 -3.36 -15.46 -13.51
N THR A 271 -3.93 -16.60 -13.09
CA THR A 271 -4.22 -17.72 -14.00
C THR A 271 -5.24 -17.35 -15.07
N GLN A 272 -6.32 -16.65 -14.71
CA GLN A 272 -7.31 -16.18 -15.68
C GLN A 272 -6.73 -15.09 -16.59
N PHE A 273 -5.98 -14.13 -16.05
CA PHE A 273 -5.26 -13.12 -16.82
C PHE A 273 -4.31 -13.77 -17.83
N CYS A 274 -3.52 -14.75 -17.38
CA CYS A 274 -2.60 -15.52 -18.21
C CYS A 274 -3.33 -16.18 -19.39
N ASN A 275 -4.45 -16.85 -19.11
CA ASN A 275 -5.27 -17.50 -20.11
C ASN A 275 -5.83 -16.51 -21.16
N LEU A 276 -6.26 -15.33 -20.73
CA LEU A 276 -6.72 -14.25 -21.63
C LEU A 276 -5.57 -13.66 -22.46
N ALA A 277 -4.38 -13.50 -21.87
CA ALA A 277 -3.20 -13.02 -22.55
C ALA A 277 -2.72 -13.98 -23.66
N PHE A 278 -2.89 -15.30 -23.45
CA PHE A 278 -2.67 -16.33 -24.47
C PHE A 278 -3.84 -16.50 -25.46
N GLY A 279 -4.87 -15.66 -25.38
CA GLY A 279 -5.91 -15.54 -26.39
C GLY A 279 -7.16 -16.37 -26.16
N LYS A 280 -7.36 -16.96 -24.98
CA LYS A 280 -8.68 -17.49 -24.62
C LYS A 280 -9.71 -16.36 -24.55
N ARG A 281 -10.94 -16.66 -24.91
CA ARG A 281 -12.10 -15.76 -24.85
C ARG A 281 -12.83 -15.88 -23.51
N LEU A 282 -13.68 -14.90 -23.21
CA LEU A 282 -14.46 -14.87 -21.96
C LEU A 282 -15.47 -16.04 -21.83
N ASP A 283 -15.89 -16.65 -22.94
CA ASP A 283 -16.79 -17.81 -22.99
C ASP A 283 -16.06 -19.17 -22.82
N GLU A 284 -14.74 -19.15 -22.68
CA GLU A 284 -13.91 -20.35 -22.47
C GLU A 284 -13.54 -20.58 -21.00
N ASN A 285 -12.97 -21.75 -20.69
CA ASN A 285 -12.45 -22.02 -19.35
C ASN A 285 -11.16 -21.22 -19.08
N LEU A 286 -11.30 -20.15 -18.31
CA LEU A 286 -10.20 -19.29 -17.86
C LEU A 286 -9.48 -19.80 -16.59
N ASN A 287 -10.03 -20.81 -15.90
CA ASN A 287 -9.40 -21.41 -14.71
C ASN A 287 -8.44 -22.55 -15.08
N ASP A 288 -7.95 -22.57 -16.31
CA ASP A 288 -7.07 -23.61 -16.81
C ASP A 288 -5.68 -23.49 -16.18
N PRO A 289 -5.29 -24.43 -15.29
CA PRO A 289 -4.01 -24.36 -14.59
C PRO A 289 -2.83 -24.67 -15.51
N SER A 290 -3.08 -25.07 -16.76
CA SER A 290 -2.05 -25.36 -17.77
C SER A 290 -1.41 -24.11 -18.36
N CYS A 291 -1.84 -22.90 -17.95
CA CYS A 291 -1.22 -21.67 -18.42
C CYS A 291 0.29 -21.69 -18.13
N PRO A 292 1.17 -21.51 -19.15
CA PRO A 292 2.56 -21.86 -19.03
C PRO A 292 3.34 -20.86 -18.15
N ASN A 293 4.32 -21.37 -17.39
CA ASN A 293 5.29 -20.55 -16.66
C ASN A 293 6.40 -20.05 -17.61
N LEU A 294 6.04 -19.19 -18.56
CA LEU A 294 6.93 -18.64 -19.58
C LEU A 294 6.89 -17.10 -19.60
N PRO A 295 7.97 -16.43 -20.01
CA PRO A 295 7.96 -14.99 -20.21
C PRO A 295 7.01 -14.61 -21.34
N ASN A 296 6.46 -13.39 -21.27
CA ASN A 296 5.54 -12.84 -22.26
C ASN A 296 5.83 -11.34 -22.49
N ASP A 297 5.14 -10.73 -23.44
CA ASP A 297 5.29 -9.32 -23.79
C ASP A 297 4.06 -8.46 -23.40
N LEU A 298 4.24 -7.14 -23.40
CA LEU A 298 3.18 -6.18 -23.08
C LEU A 298 2.02 -6.19 -24.09
N GLY A 299 2.22 -6.75 -25.29
CA GLY A 299 1.15 -6.95 -26.26
C GLY A 299 0.17 -8.03 -25.83
N ALA A 300 0.63 -9.05 -25.10
CA ALA A 300 -0.23 -10.05 -24.48
C ALA A 300 -1.08 -9.45 -23.34
N ASP A 301 -0.50 -8.57 -22.51
CA ASP A 301 -1.25 -7.81 -21.49
C ASP A 301 -2.33 -6.93 -22.14
N SER A 302 -1.97 -6.19 -23.21
CA SER A 302 -2.90 -5.37 -23.98
C SER A 302 -4.07 -6.18 -24.56
N ARG A 303 -3.81 -7.40 -25.02
CA ARG A 303 -4.84 -8.34 -25.48
C ARG A 303 -5.76 -8.77 -24.35
N ALA A 304 -5.20 -9.16 -23.20
CA ALA A 304 -5.99 -9.55 -22.04
C ALA A 304 -6.95 -8.42 -21.62
N PHE A 305 -6.44 -7.18 -21.50
CA PHE A 305 -7.26 -6.00 -21.20
C PHE A 305 -8.38 -5.79 -22.21
N SER A 306 -8.07 -5.89 -23.50
CA SER A 306 -9.07 -5.73 -24.57
C SER A 306 -10.17 -6.80 -24.47
N THR A 307 -9.81 -8.05 -24.19
CA THR A 307 -10.77 -9.14 -23.97
C THR A 307 -11.64 -8.90 -22.73
N MET A 308 -11.12 -8.23 -21.70
CA MET A 308 -11.86 -7.83 -20.49
C MET A 308 -12.76 -6.59 -20.69
N GLY A 309 -12.85 -6.06 -21.91
CA GLY A 309 -13.63 -4.86 -22.23
C GLY A 309 -13.00 -3.56 -21.74
N LEU A 310 -11.68 -3.54 -21.52
CA LEU A 310 -10.91 -2.33 -21.27
C LEU A 310 -10.31 -1.81 -22.59
N ASN A 311 -9.93 -0.54 -22.61
CA ASN A 311 -8.97 -0.06 -23.60
C ASN A 311 -7.63 -0.76 -23.32
N GLY A 312 -7.16 -1.60 -24.27
CA GLY A 312 -5.92 -2.35 -24.11
C GLY A 312 -4.64 -1.51 -24.05
N GLY A 313 -4.74 -0.19 -24.24
CA GLY A 313 -3.59 0.71 -24.22
C GLY A 313 -2.70 0.57 -25.47
N ARG A 314 -1.54 1.22 -25.42
CA ARG A 314 -0.53 1.20 -26.49
C ARG A 314 0.84 0.94 -25.92
N THR A 315 1.51 -0.08 -26.45
CA THR A 315 2.92 -0.37 -26.16
C THR A 315 3.82 0.63 -26.88
N THR A 316 4.80 1.17 -26.17
CA THR A 316 5.84 2.05 -26.71
C THR A 316 7.22 1.47 -26.41
N TYR A 317 8.14 1.65 -27.36
CA TYR A 317 9.56 1.34 -27.16
C TYR A 317 10.26 2.48 -26.42
N GLY A 318 11.10 2.13 -25.45
CA GLY A 318 11.86 3.07 -24.63
C GLY A 318 11.08 3.63 -23.43
N PRO A 319 11.77 4.41 -22.57
CA PRO A 319 11.17 5.08 -21.44
C PRO A 319 10.21 6.18 -21.88
N MET A 320 9.10 6.33 -21.15
CA MET A 320 8.25 7.53 -21.26
C MET A 320 8.93 8.73 -20.62
N SER A 321 8.63 9.95 -21.09
CA SER A 321 9.04 11.16 -20.38
C SER A 321 8.33 11.29 -19.02
N PHE A 322 8.93 12.05 -18.10
CA PHE A 322 8.30 12.33 -16.80
C PHE A 322 6.94 13.00 -16.97
N GLU A 323 6.82 13.89 -17.95
CA GLU A 323 5.60 14.61 -18.28
C GLU A 323 4.51 13.66 -18.83
N GLU A 324 4.86 12.68 -19.67
CA GLU A 324 3.90 11.65 -20.11
C GLU A 324 3.43 10.73 -18.97
N ILE A 325 4.30 10.41 -18.00
CA ILE A 325 3.89 9.66 -16.80
C ILE A 325 2.87 10.48 -16.01
N LYS A 326 3.13 11.77 -15.82
CA LYS A 326 2.19 12.68 -15.15
C LYS A 326 0.83 12.68 -15.84
N GLU A 327 0.81 12.80 -17.16
CA GLU A 327 -0.44 12.79 -17.94
C GLU A 327 -1.24 11.49 -17.75
N GLU A 328 -0.59 10.33 -17.73
CA GLU A 328 -1.26 9.05 -17.46
C GLU A 328 -1.81 8.99 -16.03
N ILE A 329 -0.96 9.29 -15.03
CA ILE A 329 -1.34 9.24 -13.62
C ILE A 329 -2.43 10.27 -13.29
N ASP A 330 -2.36 11.49 -13.85
CA ASP A 330 -3.38 12.52 -13.69
C ASP A 330 -4.71 12.17 -14.37
N ALA A 331 -4.66 11.36 -15.42
CA ALA A 331 -5.85 10.79 -16.01
C ALA A 331 -6.35 9.53 -15.29
N GLY A 332 -5.70 9.12 -14.19
CA GLY A 332 -6.09 7.94 -13.41
C GLY A 332 -5.71 6.63 -14.06
N ARG A 333 -4.67 6.60 -14.90
CA ARG A 333 -4.23 5.40 -15.63
C ARG A 333 -2.86 4.94 -15.13
N PRO A 334 -2.75 3.79 -14.45
CA PRO A 334 -1.46 3.18 -14.14
C PRO A 334 -0.72 2.80 -15.43
N VAL A 335 0.62 2.84 -15.39
CA VAL A 335 1.46 2.51 -16.56
C VAL A 335 2.23 1.23 -16.27
N ILE A 336 2.08 0.23 -17.14
CA ILE A 336 2.88 -0.99 -17.05
C ILE A 336 4.19 -0.75 -17.78
N THR A 337 5.31 -1.16 -17.20
CA THR A 337 6.64 -0.96 -17.74
C THR A 337 7.37 -2.28 -17.88
N ARG A 338 8.28 -2.37 -18.83
CA ARG A 338 9.29 -3.42 -18.89
C ARG A 338 10.66 -2.84 -18.65
N ILE A 339 11.31 -3.26 -17.58
CA ILE A 339 12.74 -3.08 -17.41
C ILE A 339 13.50 -4.26 -18.05
N GLY A 340 14.69 -3.98 -18.56
CA GLY A 340 15.66 -4.97 -19.00
C GLY A 340 16.84 -4.99 -18.05
N TRP A 341 17.12 -6.13 -17.42
CA TRP A 341 18.28 -6.28 -16.56
C TRP A 341 19.56 -6.20 -17.38
N LYS A 342 20.59 -5.51 -16.88
CA LYS A 342 21.90 -5.45 -17.56
C LYS A 342 22.55 -6.82 -17.72
N ARG A 343 22.19 -7.78 -16.85
CA ARG A 343 22.64 -9.18 -16.90
C ARG A 343 21.77 -10.08 -17.79
N GLY A 344 20.79 -9.51 -18.49
CA GLY A 344 19.86 -10.24 -19.34
C GLY A 344 18.54 -10.60 -18.66
N GLY A 345 17.51 -10.80 -19.48
CA GLY A 345 16.12 -10.97 -19.01
C GLY A 345 15.34 -9.65 -18.97
N GLY A 346 14.04 -9.76 -18.72
CA GLY A 346 13.15 -8.63 -18.55
C GLY A 346 12.26 -8.82 -17.34
N HIS A 347 11.76 -7.70 -16.82
CA HIS A 347 10.86 -7.68 -15.69
C HIS A 347 9.78 -6.63 -15.91
N ILE A 348 8.54 -6.98 -15.58
CA ILE A 348 7.39 -6.09 -15.75
C ILE A 348 7.05 -5.48 -14.40
N GLU A 349 6.79 -4.19 -14.37
CA GLU A 349 6.45 -3.40 -13.17
C GLU A 349 5.29 -2.44 -13.49
N VAL A 350 4.73 -1.78 -12.47
CA VAL A 350 3.60 -0.86 -12.64
C VAL A 350 3.92 0.50 -12.02
N ILE A 351 4.13 1.54 -12.82
CA ILE A 351 4.18 2.92 -12.35
C ILE A 351 2.76 3.36 -11.97
N PHE A 352 2.61 3.82 -10.73
CA PHE A 352 1.32 4.24 -10.18
C PHE A 352 1.34 5.67 -9.63
N GLY A 353 2.48 6.37 -9.65
CA GLY A 353 2.53 7.74 -9.15
C GLY A 353 3.78 8.51 -9.52
N TYR A 354 3.76 9.81 -9.20
CA TYR A 354 4.90 10.72 -9.32
C TYR A 354 4.90 11.80 -8.22
N ASP A 355 6.06 12.40 -7.99
CA ASP A 355 6.26 13.64 -7.23
C ASP A 355 7.09 14.63 -8.05
N GLU A 356 6.55 15.83 -8.28
CA GLU A 356 7.15 16.87 -9.12
C GLU A 356 8.33 17.55 -8.45
N ARG A 357 8.29 17.74 -7.13
CA ARG A 357 9.33 18.48 -6.41
C ARG A 357 10.67 17.77 -6.50
N GLY A 358 10.67 16.46 -6.32
CA GLY A 358 11.87 15.62 -6.45
C GLY A 358 12.05 14.96 -7.81
N ARG A 359 11.15 15.19 -8.78
CA ARG A 359 11.02 14.40 -10.02
C ARG A 359 11.09 12.89 -9.74
N GLN A 360 10.36 12.42 -8.73
CA GLN A 360 10.31 11.01 -8.35
C GLN A 360 9.17 10.30 -9.05
N ILE A 361 9.35 9.00 -9.28
CA ILE A 361 8.27 8.11 -9.71
C ILE A 361 8.09 7.00 -8.69
N PHE A 362 6.86 6.48 -8.62
CA PHE A 362 6.47 5.40 -7.73
C PHE A 362 6.04 4.19 -8.57
N TRP A 363 6.57 3.01 -8.29
CA TRP A 363 6.22 1.79 -9.02
C TRP A 363 6.02 0.58 -8.11
N GLY A 364 5.15 -0.33 -8.54
CA GLY A 364 4.97 -1.64 -7.97
C GLY A 364 5.84 -2.68 -8.69
N ASP A 365 6.47 -3.58 -7.94
CA ASP A 365 7.31 -4.66 -8.46
C ASP A 365 6.67 -6.02 -8.11
N PRO A 366 6.33 -6.88 -9.09
CA PRO A 366 5.67 -8.17 -8.87
C PRO A 366 6.56 -9.27 -8.26
N TRP A 367 7.87 -9.07 -8.15
CA TRP A 367 8.84 -10.10 -7.79
C TRP A 367 8.81 -10.47 -6.29
N PHE A 368 8.90 -11.76 -5.98
CA PHE A 368 8.76 -12.34 -4.64
C PHE A 368 9.62 -11.70 -3.54
N THR A 369 10.83 -11.27 -3.90
CA THR A 369 11.83 -10.76 -2.93
C THR A 369 12.07 -9.27 -3.05
N SER A 370 11.45 -8.61 -4.03
CA SER A 370 11.55 -7.15 -4.18
C SER A 370 10.64 -6.47 -3.17
N TYR A 371 10.92 -5.20 -2.87
CA TYR A 371 9.91 -4.37 -2.24
C TYR A 371 8.73 -4.24 -3.20
N ARG A 372 7.52 -4.53 -2.71
CA ARG A 372 6.29 -4.50 -3.51
C ARG A 372 6.00 -3.11 -4.10
N TYR A 373 6.33 -2.05 -3.37
CA TYR A 373 6.16 -0.66 -3.75
C TYR A 373 7.47 0.11 -3.54
N ASN A 374 7.89 0.85 -4.55
CA ASN A 374 9.18 1.50 -4.63
C ASN A 374 9.02 2.95 -5.09
N TRP A 375 10.05 3.77 -4.84
CA TRP A 375 10.17 5.09 -5.42
C TRP A 375 11.64 5.47 -5.59
N ALA A 376 11.92 6.30 -6.60
CA ALA A 376 13.24 6.81 -6.88
C ALA A 376 13.13 8.05 -7.78
N PRO A 377 14.21 8.85 -7.93
CA PRO A 377 14.27 9.84 -9.00
C PRO A 377 13.97 9.20 -10.36
N PHE A 378 13.21 9.87 -11.20
CA PHE A 378 12.83 9.41 -12.54
C PHE A 378 14.04 8.92 -13.35
N ALA A 379 15.16 9.65 -13.29
CA ALA A 379 16.39 9.28 -13.98
C ALA A 379 16.94 7.91 -13.55
N TYR A 380 16.83 7.56 -12.26
CA TYR A 380 17.27 6.26 -11.74
C TYR A 380 16.44 5.11 -12.32
N TYR A 381 15.13 5.30 -12.44
CA TYR A 381 14.24 4.29 -12.98
C TYR A 381 14.36 4.15 -14.51
N VAL A 382 14.71 5.23 -15.21
CA VAL A 382 15.00 5.17 -16.65
C VAL A 382 16.23 4.32 -16.92
N ASP A 383 17.33 4.55 -16.19
CA ASP A 383 18.56 3.79 -16.34
C ASP A 383 19.40 3.82 -15.07
N ASN A 384 19.89 2.64 -14.66
CA ASN A 384 20.82 2.50 -13.55
C ASN A 384 21.77 1.32 -13.78
N ALA A 385 22.63 1.04 -12.78
CA ALA A 385 23.62 -0.03 -12.86
C ALA A 385 23.01 -1.45 -12.99
N SER A 386 21.75 -1.63 -12.61
CA SER A 386 21.07 -2.92 -12.56
C SER A 386 20.15 -3.14 -13.77
N PHE A 387 19.44 -2.12 -14.24
CA PHE A 387 18.49 -2.23 -15.34
C PHE A 387 18.32 -0.94 -16.15
N SER A 388 17.70 -1.07 -17.33
CA SER A 388 17.17 0.04 -18.13
C SER A 388 15.68 -0.15 -18.40
N TRP A 389 14.91 0.93 -18.42
CA TRP A 389 13.53 0.90 -18.89
C TRP A 389 13.50 0.72 -20.42
N THR A 390 12.90 -0.37 -20.88
CA THR A 390 12.89 -0.79 -22.30
C THR A 390 11.55 -0.61 -23.02
N TYR A 391 10.41 -0.79 -22.34
CA TYR A 391 9.08 -0.63 -22.94
C TYR A 391 8.07 -0.10 -21.93
N ALA A 392 7.01 0.54 -22.40
CA ALA A 392 5.86 0.93 -21.58
C ALA A 392 4.55 0.51 -22.27
N LEU A 393 3.51 0.26 -21.48
CA LEU A 393 2.13 0.12 -21.92
C LEU A 393 1.31 1.20 -21.20
N LYS A 394 0.88 2.20 -21.96
CA LYS A 394 0.13 3.37 -21.47
C LYS A 394 -1.28 3.40 -22.06
N GLY A 395 -2.19 4.15 -21.43
CA GLY A 395 -3.55 4.36 -21.95
C GLY A 395 -4.57 3.27 -21.58
N VAL A 396 -4.21 2.32 -20.72
CA VAL A 396 -5.17 1.33 -20.19
C VAL A 396 -6.25 2.07 -19.39
N SER A 397 -7.50 1.89 -19.78
CA SER A 397 -8.64 2.65 -19.24
C SER A 397 -9.95 1.89 -19.42
N GLU A 398 -11.03 2.34 -18.76
CA GLU A 398 -12.37 1.81 -19.04
C GLU A 398 -12.67 1.84 -20.55
N GLY A 399 -13.22 0.73 -21.06
CA GLY A 399 -13.61 0.62 -22.45
C GLY A 399 -14.82 1.49 -22.78
N THR A 400 -14.93 1.92 -24.04
CA THR A 400 -16.09 2.68 -24.55
C THR A 400 -17.30 1.80 -24.87
N LEU A 401 -17.20 0.49 -24.69
CA LEU A 401 -18.25 -0.47 -25.00
C LEU A 401 -18.92 -0.94 -23.72
N SER A 402 -20.21 -0.60 -23.58
CA SER A 402 -21.10 -1.13 -22.55
C SER A 402 -21.19 -2.65 -22.68
N VAL A 403 -20.46 -3.39 -21.84
CA VAL A 403 -20.68 -4.83 -21.69
C VAL A 403 -21.95 -5.00 -20.86
N PRO A 404 -22.99 -5.70 -21.35
CA PRO A 404 -24.17 -5.99 -20.54
C PRO A 404 -23.74 -6.82 -19.33
N ALA A 405 -24.20 -6.43 -18.13
CA ALA A 405 -24.01 -7.24 -16.93
C ALA A 405 -24.67 -8.61 -17.13
N LEU A 406 -23.91 -9.69 -16.94
CA LEU A 406 -24.44 -11.05 -16.76
C LEU A 406 -24.92 -11.23 -15.32
#